data_AF-A0A1V5F2K4-F1
#
_entry.id   AF-A0A1V5F2K4-F1
#
_cell.length_a   1.000
_cell.length_b   1.000
_cell.length_c   1.000
_cell.angle_alpha   90.00
_cell.angle_beta   90.00
_cell.angle_gamma   90.00
#
_symmetry.space_group_name_H-M   'P 1'
#
loop_
_entity.id
_entity.type
_entity.pdbx_description
1 polymer ?
#
loop_
_entity_poly.entity_id
_entity_poly.type
_entity_poly.pdbx_seq_one_letter_code
_entity_poly.pdbx_strand_id
1 'polypeptide(L)'
;MLPNSLLAGLAAPIRARLKAPVLCQLAGEDMFLDDFPPAHREAALRELRRRARDLDGFMAPNRYYADFMAEYLGIGRESIHIAPIGVDTRGYPSEPRSKSGPFVVAYLARICPHKGLHWLAEAFHVLKNDPAARDCRLRVAGYLGPEHKRYFESVKGRLASWGLADSFEHAGQLGREEKVRFLSEASVVVLPSEYPEPKGIPLAEALAAGTPVVAVNSGCFPEWIEATNGGLLAEPKSSVGLASAIAELMRDRSLADRLARQGHRSIHQRFDHHAMAEGALAVFRRFVSSVSAR
;
A
#
# COMPACT_ATOMS: atom_id res chain seq x y z
N MET A 1 -13.68 -19.28 1.01
CA MET A 1 -13.30 -18.01 0.35
C MET A 1 -12.15 -18.29 -0.59
N LEU A 2 -12.22 -17.82 -1.83
CA LEU A 2 -11.10 -17.82 -2.77
C LEU A 2 -10.23 -16.58 -2.52
N PRO A 3 -8.89 -16.71 -2.51
CA PRO A 3 -7.99 -15.62 -2.17
C PRO A 3 -7.79 -14.58 -3.28
N ASN A 4 -8.20 -14.88 -4.52
CA ASN A 4 -8.15 -13.98 -5.67
C ASN A 4 -9.10 -14.44 -6.77
N SER A 5 -9.49 -13.53 -7.66
CA SER A 5 -10.44 -13.85 -8.76
C SER A 5 -9.86 -14.74 -9.85
N LEU A 6 -8.52 -14.86 -9.96
CA LEU A 6 -7.89 -15.81 -10.91
C LEU A 6 -8.28 -17.27 -10.64
N LEU A 7 -8.77 -17.56 -9.43
CA LEU A 7 -9.26 -18.88 -9.04
C LEU A 7 -10.77 -19.07 -9.25
N ALA A 8 -11.48 -18.10 -9.85
CA ALA A 8 -12.93 -18.13 -9.99
C ALA A 8 -13.46 -19.37 -10.73
N GLY A 9 -12.65 -20.00 -11.59
CA GLY A 9 -13.00 -21.29 -12.22
C GLY A 9 -13.25 -22.44 -11.24
N LEU A 10 -12.76 -22.34 -10.00
CA LEU A 10 -12.99 -23.31 -8.92
C LEU A 10 -14.28 -23.06 -8.14
N ALA A 11 -14.97 -21.92 -8.35
CA ALA A 11 -16.13 -21.56 -7.54
C ALA A 11 -17.28 -22.57 -7.68
N ALA A 12 -17.68 -22.89 -8.91
CA ALA A 12 -18.75 -23.85 -9.19
C ALA A 12 -18.49 -25.26 -8.61
N PRO A 13 -17.32 -25.92 -8.84
CA PRO A 13 -17.08 -27.24 -8.25
C PRO A 13 -17.00 -27.20 -6.72
N ILE A 14 -16.42 -26.16 -6.12
CA ILE A 14 -16.40 -26.00 -4.66
C ILE A 14 -17.82 -25.87 -4.11
N ARG A 15 -18.65 -25.02 -4.72
CA ARG A 15 -20.05 -24.83 -4.32
C ARG A 15 -20.84 -26.14 -4.40
N ALA A 16 -20.70 -26.88 -5.50
CA ALA A 16 -21.37 -28.16 -5.68
C ALA A 16 -20.96 -29.20 -4.62
N ARG A 17 -19.68 -29.21 -4.22
CA ARG A 17 -19.15 -30.18 -3.25
C ARG A 17 -19.45 -29.84 -1.80
N LEU A 18 -19.40 -28.55 -1.44
CA LEU A 18 -19.53 -28.08 -0.06
C LEU A 18 -20.93 -27.61 0.30
N LYS A 19 -21.79 -27.34 -0.69
CA LYS A 19 -23.14 -26.79 -0.50
C LYS A 19 -23.15 -25.51 0.36
N ALA A 20 -22.13 -24.68 0.19
CA ALA A 20 -21.94 -23.44 0.93
C ALA A 20 -21.60 -22.28 -0.03
N PRO A 21 -21.86 -21.01 0.37
CA PRO A 21 -21.49 -19.86 -0.43
C PRO A 21 -19.98 -19.78 -0.67
N VAL A 22 -19.60 -19.43 -1.89
CA VAL A 22 -18.21 -19.21 -2.29
C VAL A 22 -18.01 -17.73 -2.57
N LEU A 23 -17.31 -17.06 -1.67
CA LEU A 23 -16.88 -15.68 -1.83
C LEU A 23 -15.46 -15.60 -2.38
N CYS A 24 -15.14 -14.49 -3.06
CA CYS A 24 -13.80 -14.18 -3.53
C CYS A 24 -13.25 -12.91 -2.89
N GLN A 25 -12.04 -12.97 -2.36
CA GLN A 25 -11.29 -11.78 -1.96
C GLN A 25 -10.62 -11.18 -3.19
N LEU A 26 -10.73 -9.86 -3.35
CA LEU A 26 -10.13 -9.07 -4.40
C LEU A 26 -8.91 -8.36 -3.81
N ALA A 27 -7.73 -8.62 -4.35
CA ALA A 27 -6.46 -8.27 -3.71
C ALA A 27 -5.30 -8.04 -4.70
N GLY A 28 -5.49 -7.22 -5.72
CA GLY A 28 -4.39 -6.75 -6.60
C GLY A 28 -4.03 -7.70 -7.73
N GLU A 29 -4.96 -8.55 -8.16
CA GLU A 29 -4.79 -9.47 -9.31
C GLU A 29 -4.71 -8.77 -10.66
N ASP A 30 -5.22 -7.55 -10.78
CA ASP A 30 -5.18 -6.73 -12.00
C ASP A 30 -3.75 -6.50 -12.49
N MET A 31 -2.80 -6.25 -11.57
CA MET A 31 -1.38 -6.09 -11.90
C MET A 31 -0.81 -7.32 -12.62
N PHE A 32 -1.27 -8.53 -12.26
CA PHE A 32 -0.81 -9.77 -12.91
C PHE A 32 -1.40 -9.93 -14.31
N LEU A 33 -2.66 -9.55 -14.49
CA LEU A 33 -3.33 -9.61 -15.79
C LEU A 33 -2.80 -8.55 -16.75
N ASP A 34 -2.42 -7.38 -16.23
CA ASP A 34 -1.90 -6.28 -17.04
C ASP A 34 -0.53 -6.58 -17.64
N ASP A 35 0.24 -7.48 -17.02
CA ASP A 35 1.52 -7.99 -17.54
C ASP A 35 1.34 -8.98 -18.71
N PHE A 36 0.13 -9.46 -19.00
CA PHE A 36 -0.11 -10.37 -20.11
C PHE A 36 -0.07 -9.64 -21.47
N PRO A 37 0.36 -10.32 -22.55
CA PRO A 37 0.17 -9.80 -23.90
C PRO A 37 -1.32 -9.49 -24.15
N PRO A 38 -1.67 -8.43 -24.91
CA PRO A 38 -3.04 -7.93 -25.01
C PRO A 38 -4.10 -8.99 -25.31
N ALA A 39 -3.85 -9.88 -26.28
CA ALA A 39 -4.79 -10.94 -26.65
C ALA A 39 -5.06 -11.94 -25.51
N HIS A 40 -4.02 -12.30 -24.74
CA HIS A 40 -4.15 -13.20 -23.59
C HIS A 40 -4.85 -12.51 -22.43
N ARG A 41 -4.55 -11.23 -22.19
CA ARG A 41 -5.23 -10.42 -21.17
C ARG A 41 -6.72 -10.34 -21.44
N GLU A 42 -7.13 -10.03 -22.67
CA GLU A 42 -8.53 -9.98 -23.06
C GLU A 42 -9.24 -11.34 -22.90
N ALA A 43 -8.59 -12.43 -23.30
CA ALA A 43 -9.14 -13.78 -23.14
C ALA A 43 -9.32 -14.14 -21.67
N ALA A 44 -8.31 -13.87 -20.84
CA ALA A 44 -8.38 -14.07 -19.39
C ALA A 44 -9.48 -13.24 -18.76
N LEU A 45 -9.60 -11.96 -19.13
CA LEU A 45 -10.63 -11.07 -18.61
C LEU A 45 -12.04 -11.53 -19.00
N ARG A 46 -12.25 -11.95 -20.25
CA ARG A 46 -13.54 -12.53 -20.68
C ARG A 46 -13.91 -13.74 -19.84
N GLU A 47 -12.96 -14.63 -19.57
CA GLU A 47 -13.21 -15.81 -18.74
C GLU A 47 -13.48 -15.43 -17.28
N LEU A 48 -12.72 -14.48 -16.70
CA LEU A 48 -12.96 -13.98 -15.35
C LEU A 48 -14.35 -13.37 -15.20
N ARG A 49 -14.77 -12.51 -16.12
CA ARG A 49 -16.12 -11.91 -16.13
C ARG A 49 -17.21 -12.97 -16.22
N ARG A 50 -16.98 -14.03 -17.00
CA ARG A 50 -17.91 -15.15 -17.11
C ARG A 50 -18.00 -15.94 -15.80
N ARG A 51 -16.85 -16.23 -15.18
CA ARG A 51 -16.72 -17.00 -13.92
C ARG A 51 -17.11 -16.20 -12.68
N ALA A 52 -17.08 -14.87 -12.74
CA ALA A 52 -17.51 -14.00 -11.65
C ALA A 52 -18.97 -14.30 -11.22
N ARG A 53 -19.81 -14.77 -12.15
CA ARG A 53 -21.20 -15.18 -11.90
C ARG A 53 -21.33 -16.50 -11.12
N ASP A 54 -20.26 -17.29 -11.06
CA ASP A 54 -20.24 -18.54 -10.30
C ASP A 54 -19.98 -18.29 -8.80
N LEU A 55 -19.60 -17.06 -8.43
CA LEU A 55 -19.35 -16.62 -7.06
C LEU A 55 -20.61 -16.03 -6.43
N ASP A 56 -20.79 -16.26 -5.14
CA ASP A 56 -21.94 -15.72 -4.39
C ASP A 56 -21.72 -14.26 -3.97
N GLY A 57 -20.46 -13.81 -3.92
CA GLY A 57 -20.10 -12.42 -3.62
C GLY A 57 -18.59 -12.19 -3.55
N PHE A 58 -18.22 -10.93 -3.38
CA PHE A 58 -16.83 -10.49 -3.39
C PHE A 58 -16.50 -9.68 -2.15
N MET A 59 -15.22 -9.61 -1.82
CA MET A 59 -14.68 -8.81 -0.74
C MET A 59 -13.53 -7.95 -1.24
N ALA A 60 -13.56 -6.65 -0.96
CA ALA A 60 -12.52 -5.70 -1.33
C ALA A 60 -11.99 -4.95 -0.10
N PRO A 61 -10.72 -4.52 -0.10
CA PRO A 61 -10.09 -3.87 1.06
C PRO A 61 -10.59 -2.45 1.33
N ASN A 62 -11.15 -1.76 0.34
CA ASN A 62 -11.58 -0.37 0.43
C ASN A 62 -12.54 -0.04 -0.72
N ARG A 63 -13.12 1.18 -0.70
CA ARG A 63 -14.13 1.57 -1.69
C ARG A 63 -13.52 1.72 -3.07
N TYR A 64 -12.35 2.36 -3.17
CA TYR A 64 -11.58 2.51 -4.40
C TYR A 64 -11.45 1.18 -5.15
N TYR A 65 -10.93 0.16 -4.48
CA TYR A 65 -10.67 -1.11 -5.15
C TYR A 65 -11.96 -1.89 -5.44
N ALA A 66 -13.00 -1.71 -4.63
CA ALA A 66 -14.31 -2.26 -4.93
C ALA A 66 -14.92 -1.63 -6.19
N ASP A 67 -14.85 -0.31 -6.33
CA ASP A 67 -15.37 0.41 -7.50
C ASP A 67 -14.57 0.03 -8.76
N PHE A 68 -13.24 0.04 -8.67
CA PHE A 68 -12.35 -0.40 -9.75
C PHE A 68 -12.66 -1.84 -10.18
N MET A 69 -12.76 -2.78 -9.24
CA MET A 69 -12.98 -4.18 -9.59
C MET A 69 -14.41 -4.48 -10.08
N ALA A 70 -15.41 -3.71 -9.65
CA ALA A 70 -16.76 -3.81 -10.19
C ALA A 70 -16.75 -3.54 -11.70
N GLU A 71 -16.08 -2.46 -12.12
CA GLU A 71 -15.89 -2.13 -13.53
C GLU A 71 -15.01 -3.17 -14.23
N TYR A 72 -13.87 -3.52 -13.64
CA TYR A 72 -12.91 -4.46 -14.22
C TYR A 72 -13.55 -5.82 -14.52
N LEU A 73 -14.29 -6.38 -13.56
CA LEU A 73 -14.99 -7.67 -13.68
C LEU A 73 -16.39 -7.56 -14.30
N GLY A 74 -16.89 -6.37 -14.62
CA GLY A 74 -18.23 -6.18 -15.19
C GLY A 74 -19.34 -6.74 -14.30
N ILE A 75 -19.23 -6.53 -12.98
CA ILE A 75 -20.19 -6.96 -11.96
C ILE A 75 -20.78 -5.76 -11.23
N GLY A 76 -21.97 -5.92 -10.66
CA GLY A 76 -22.60 -4.87 -9.87
C GLY A 76 -21.81 -4.57 -8.59
N ARG A 77 -21.67 -3.28 -8.27
CA ARG A 77 -20.90 -2.81 -7.10
C ARG A 77 -21.45 -3.37 -5.77
N GLU A 78 -22.75 -3.62 -5.71
CA GLU A 78 -23.47 -4.20 -4.58
C GLU A 78 -23.05 -5.65 -4.26
N SER A 79 -22.44 -6.35 -5.23
CA SER A 79 -21.89 -7.70 -5.02
C SER A 79 -20.54 -7.70 -4.29
N ILE A 80 -19.95 -6.52 -4.06
CA ILE A 80 -18.63 -6.36 -3.45
C ILE A 80 -18.77 -5.74 -2.05
N HIS A 81 -18.38 -6.51 -1.03
CA HIS A 81 -18.41 -6.07 0.36
C HIS A 81 -17.05 -5.53 0.79
N ILE A 82 -17.04 -4.41 1.53
CA ILE A 82 -15.80 -3.86 2.05
C ILE A 82 -15.39 -4.62 3.31
N ALA A 83 -14.18 -5.15 3.29
CA ALA A 83 -13.51 -5.78 4.42
C ALA A 83 -12.10 -5.18 4.54
N PRO A 84 -11.91 -4.13 5.35
CA PRO A 84 -10.64 -3.42 5.45
C PRO A 84 -9.49 -4.33 5.85
N ILE A 85 -8.32 -4.11 5.23
CA ILE A 85 -7.09 -4.79 5.63
C ILE A 85 -6.59 -4.20 6.94
N GLY A 86 -6.14 -5.08 7.82
CA GLY A 86 -5.46 -4.73 9.05
C GLY A 86 -4.01 -5.17 9.04
N VAL A 87 -3.22 -4.59 9.93
CA VAL A 87 -1.82 -4.97 10.14
C VAL A 87 -1.65 -5.64 11.50
N ASP A 88 -0.75 -6.62 11.57
CA ASP A 88 -0.32 -7.16 12.85
C ASP A 88 0.55 -6.12 13.56
N THR A 89 0.04 -5.53 14.63
CA THR A 89 0.71 -4.49 15.42
C THR A 89 1.70 -5.06 16.43
N ARG A 90 1.80 -6.39 16.58
CA ARG A 90 2.79 -7.01 17.48
C ARG A 90 4.21 -6.67 17.04
N GLY A 91 5.02 -6.24 18.01
CA GLY A 91 6.39 -5.79 17.82
C GLY A 91 6.53 -4.33 17.42
N TYR A 92 5.46 -3.66 16.99
CA TYR A 92 5.47 -2.20 16.79
C TYR A 92 5.45 -1.47 18.15
N PRO A 93 5.97 -0.23 18.20
CA PRO A 93 5.97 0.54 19.44
C PRO A 93 4.55 0.85 19.92
N SER A 94 4.36 0.88 21.24
CA SER A 94 3.08 1.23 21.87
C SER A 94 2.70 2.71 21.71
N GLU A 95 3.70 3.57 21.49
CA GLU A 95 3.53 4.99 21.20
C GLU A 95 4.57 5.47 20.18
N PRO A 96 4.22 6.44 19.32
CA PRO A 96 5.19 7.08 18.44
C PRO A 96 6.30 7.76 19.22
N ARG A 97 7.53 7.59 18.76
CA ARG A 97 8.69 8.33 19.29
C ARG A 97 8.88 9.61 18.49
N SER A 98 8.91 10.76 19.16
CA SER A 98 9.39 12.00 18.57
C SER A 98 10.81 11.80 18.05
N LYS A 99 11.09 12.31 16.85
CA LYS A 99 12.39 12.14 16.20
C LYS A 99 13.26 13.36 16.45
N SER A 100 14.36 13.18 17.19
CA SER A 100 15.45 14.15 17.31
C SER A 100 16.58 13.81 16.34
N GLY A 101 17.19 14.81 15.71
CA GLY A 101 18.32 14.63 14.80
C GLY A 101 17.97 14.74 13.31
N PRO A 102 18.81 14.18 12.41
CA PRO A 102 18.63 14.25 10.97
C PRO A 102 17.23 13.84 10.52
N PHE A 103 16.67 14.56 9.54
CA PHE A 103 15.37 14.20 8.99
C PHE A 103 15.55 13.03 8.00
N VAL A 104 14.94 11.89 8.31
CA VAL A 104 15.11 10.65 7.55
C VAL A 104 13.89 10.40 6.68
N VAL A 105 14.08 10.49 5.38
CA VAL A 105 13.10 10.13 4.35
C VAL A 105 13.27 8.65 4.03
N ALA A 106 12.25 7.84 4.30
CA ALA A 106 12.32 6.40 4.09
C ALA A 106 11.44 5.94 2.93
N TYR A 107 11.94 4.96 2.20
CA TYR A 107 11.19 4.19 1.22
C TYR A 107 11.25 2.71 1.60
N LEU A 108 10.09 2.08 1.71
CA LEU A 108 9.97 0.65 1.94
C LEU A 108 8.91 0.05 1.01
N ALA A 109 9.37 -0.52 -0.10
CA ALA A 109 8.54 -1.26 -1.03
C ALA A 109 9.44 -2.12 -1.93
N ARG A 110 8.85 -3.01 -2.74
CA ARG A 110 9.61 -3.64 -3.84
C ARG A 110 10.34 -2.56 -4.64
N ILE A 111 11.60 -2.82 -4.97
CA ILE A 111 12.43 -1.89 -5.75
C ILE A 111 12.19 -2.20 -7.23
N CYS A 112 11.20 -1.53 -7.79
CA CYS A 112 10.74 -1.70 -9.16
C CYS A 112 10.13 -0.39 -9.70
N PRO A 113 10.05 -0.19 -11.03
CA PRO A 113 9.58 1.07 -11.63
C PRO A 113 8.21 1.52 -11.12
N HIS A 114 7.23 0.62 -11.10
CA HIS A 114 5.85 0.94 -10.70
C HIS A 114 5.67 1.33 -9.23
N LYS A 115 6.68 1.07 -8.38
CA LYS A 115 6.70 1.54 -6.99
C LYS A 115 7.38 2.90 -6.81
N GLY A 116 7.94 3.46 -7.88
CA GLY A 116 8.21 4.90 -7.98
C GLY A 116 9.43 5.42 -7.26
N LEU A 117 10.39 4.56 -6.87
CA LEU A 117 11.63 5.01 -6.22
C LEU A 117 12.36 6.12 -7.02
N HIS A 118 12.28 6.09 -8.35
CA HIS A 118 12.85 7.12 -9.21
C HIS A 118 12.24 8.51 -9.01
N TRP A 119 10.92 8.62 -8.76
CA TRP A 119 10.24 9.87 -8.39
C TRP A 119 10.71 10.38 -7.03
N LEU A 120 10.90 9.48 -6.06
CA LEU A 120 11.42 9.86 -4.75
C LEU A 120 12.88 10.33 -4.83
N ALA A 121 13.73 9.69 -5.66
CA ALA A 121 15.11 10.12 -5.82
C ALA A 121 15.20 11.54 -6.40
N GLU A 122 14.36 11.86 -7.39
CA GLU A 122 14.24 13.21 -7.94
C GLU A 122 13.66 14.21 -6.94
N ALA A 123 12.62 13.81 -6.20
CA ALA A 123 12.05 14.63 -5.12
C ALA A 123 13.09 14.94 -4.04
N PHE A 124 13.91 13.95 -3.68
CA PHE A 124 15.00 14.12 -2.74
C PHE A 124 16.06 15.07 -3.29
N HIS A 125 16.40 15.00 -4.58
CA HIS A 125 17.28 15.98 -5.20
C HIS A 125 16.74 17.41 -5.13
N VAL A 126 15.45 17.61 -5.44
CA VAL A 126 14.77 18.92 -5.30
C VAL A 126 14.80 19.39 -3.84
N LEU A 127 14.50 18.51 -2.89
CA LEU A 127 14.51 18.81 -1.47
C LEU A 127 15.89 19.28 -0.99
N LYS A 128 16.97 18.66 -1.47
CA LYS A 128 18.35 18.99 -1.08
C LYS A 128 18.84 20.37 -1.55
N ASN A 129 18.07 21.06 -2.40
CA ASN A 129 18.32 22.47 -2.73
C ASN A 129 17.90 23.41 -1.59
N ASP A 130 17.08 22.97 -0.63
CA ASP A 130 16.79 23.71 0.59
C ASP A 130 17.95 23.56 1.60
N PRO A 131 18.59 24.65 2.07
CA PRO A 131 19.62 24.59 3.09
C PRO A 131 19.19 23.87 4.37
N ALA A 132 17.90 23.93 4.73
CA ALA A 132 17.35 23.20 5.89
C ALA A 132 17.39 21.67 5.70
N ALA A 133 17.50 21.19 4.46
CA ALA A 133 17.60 19.78 4.13
C ALA A 133 19.04 19.25 4.05
N ARG A 134 20.05 20.05 4.44
CA ARG A 134 21.47 19.66 4.36
C ARG A 134 21.77 18.34 5.07
N ASP A 135 21.15 18.09 6.21
CA ASP A 135 21.34 16.86 6.99
C ASP A 135 20.30 15.77 6.69
N CYS A 136 19.38 16.01 5.74
CA CYS A 136 18.39 15.00 5.35
C CYS A 136 19.05 13.77 4.73
N ARG A 137 18.54 12.59 5.09
CA ARG A 137 18.98 11.30 4.57
C ARG A 137 17.84 10.57 3.87
N LEU A 138 18.15 9.88 2.78
CA LEU A 138 17.25 8.99 2.07
C LEU A 138 17.64 7.53 2.39
N ARG A 139 16.75 6.80 3.04
CA ARG A 139 16.92 5.37 3.32
C ARG A 139 15.97 4.54 2.47
N VAL A 140 16.49 3.54 1.78
CA VAL A 140 15.73 2.68 0.86
C VAL A 140 15.87 1.23 1.29
N ALA A 141 14.75 0.54 1.41
CA ALA A 141 14.70 -0.88 1.71
C ALA A 141 13.60 -1.56 0.89
N GLY A 142 13.78 -2.87 0.66
CA GLY A 142 12.79 -3.72 0.03
C GLY A 142 13.40 -4.78 -0.88
N TYR A 143 12.54 -5.71 -1.32
CA TYR A 143 12.96 -6.76 -2.24
C TYR A 143 13.37 -6.15 -3.60
N LEU A 144 14.56 -6.52 -4.06
CA LEU A 144 15.10 -6.18 -5.37
C LEU A 144 15.21 -7.45 -6.22
N GLY A 145 14.27 -7.62 -7.15
CA GLY A 145 14.31 -8.71 -8.12
C GLY A 145 15.47 -8.56 -9.12
N PRO A 146 16.06 -9.67 -9.63
CA PRO A 146 17.12 -9.63 -10.63
C PRO A 146 16.79 -8.77 -11.87
N GLU A 147 15.54 -8.81 -12.32
CA GLU A 147 14.99 -8.06 -13.44
C GLU A 147 15.01 -6.54 -13.24
N HIS A 148 15.07 -6.07 -12.00
CA HIS A 148 15.06 -4.65 -11.65
C HIS A 148 16.41 -4.10 -11.19
N LYS A 149 17.50 -4.89 -11.24
CA LYS A 149 18.85 -4.43 -10.88
C LYS A 149 19.29 -3.21 -11.70
N ARG A 150 19.06 -3.21 -13.02
CA ARG A 150 19.41 -2.08 -13.89
C ARG A 150 18.64 -0.80 -13.53
N TYR A 151 17.36 -0.94 -13.18
CA TYR A 151 16.54 0.18 -12.71
C TYR A 151 17.11 0.77 -11.41
N PHE A 152 17.45 -0.07 -10.45
CA PHE A 152 18.01 0.40 -9.18
C PHE A 152 19.39 1.06 -9.34
N GLU A 153 20.27 0.48 -10.15
CA GLU A 153 21.58 1.08 -10.46
C GLU A 153 21.45 2.41 -11.20
N SER A 154 20.45 2.56 -12.08
CA SER A 154 20.13 3.86 -12.70
C SER A 154 19.73 4.91 -11.66
N VAL A 155 18.89 4.56 -10.68
CA VAL A 155 18.50 5.48 -9.60
C VAL A 155 19.72 5.89 -8.76
N LYS A 156 20.55 4.93 -8.36
CA LYS A 156 21.80 5.20 -7.62
C LYS A 156 22.76 6.08 -8.41
N GLY A 157 22.93 5.81 -9.70
CA GLY A 157 23.78 6.61 -10.60
C GLY A 157 23.33 8.06 -10.67
N ARG A 158 22.01 8.31 -10.74
CA ARG A 158 21.47 9.68 -10.69
C ARG A 158 21.75 10.37 -9.36
N LEU A 159 21.45 9.72 -8.23
CA LEU A 159 21.78 10.25 -6.90
C LEU A 159 23.27 10.60 -6.76
N ALA A 160 24.17 9.73 -7.25
CA ALA A 160 25.60 9.99 -7.25
C ALA A 160 25.99 11.19 -8.13
N SER A 161 25.42 11.30 -9.34
CA SER A 161 25.67 12.43 -10.25
C SER A 161 25.19 13.77 -9.70
N TRP A 162 24.20 13.76 -8.79
CA TRP A 162 23.72 14.94 -8.07
C TRP A 162 24.49 15.22 -6.77
N GLY A 163 25.55 14.46 -6.47
CA GLY A 163 26.33 14.60 -5.24
C GLY A 163 25.61 14.12 -3.97
N LEU A 164 24.60 13.25 -4.10
CA LEU A 164 23.74 12.80 -3.00
C LEU A 164 24.08 11.39 -2.48
N ALA A 165 25.17 10.78 -2.97
CA ALA A 165 25.59 9.44 -2.58
C ALA A 165 25.75 9.29 -1.06
N ASP A 166 26.37 10.28 -0.40
CA ASP A 166 26.60 10.25 1.06
C ASP A 166 25.33 10.45 1.89
N SER A 167 24.25 10.96 1.27
CA SER A 167 22.94 11.12 1.88
C SER A 167 22.00 9.96 1.58
N PHE A 168 22.47 8.91 0.88
CA PHE A 168 21.67 7.77 0.46
C PHE A 168 22.16 6.47 1.12
N GLU A 169 21.22 5.72 1.69
CA GLU A 169 21.47 4.41 2.29
C GLU A 169 20.52 3.37 1.69
N HIS A 170 21.07 2.23 1.26
CA HIS A 170 20.31 1.07 0.85
C HIS A 170 20.43 -0.03 1.92
N ALA A 171 19.34 -0.30 2.63
CA ALA A 171 19.28 -1.28 3.71
C ALA A 171 18.89 -2.70 3.25
N GLY A 172 18.74 -2.92 1.94
CA GLY A 172 18.42 -4.24 1.38
C GLY A 172 17.01 -4.72 1.74
N GLN A 173 16.84 -6.04 1.77
CA GLN A 173 15.58 -6.68 2.16
C GLN A 173 15.58 -6.93 3.66
N LEU A 174 14.59 -6.38 4.36
CA LEU A 174 14.50 -6.42 5.81
C LEU A 174 13.59 -7.54 6.31
N GLY A 175 14.02 -8.23 7.37
CA GLY A 175 13.18 -9.08 8.19
C GLY A 175 12.15 -8.29 8.99
N ARG A 176 11.29 -8.98 9.75
CA ARG A 176 10.19 -8.36 10.51
C ARG A 176 10.69 -7.31 11.51
N GLU A 177 11.64 -7.65 12.36
CA GLU A 177 12.15 -6.74 13.40
C GLU A 177 12.93 -5.55 12.81
N GLU A 178 13.75 -5.81 11.79
CA GLU A 178 14.51 -4.78 11.07
C GLU A 178 13.57 -3.81 10.37
N LYS A 179 12.48 -4.31 9.77
CA LYS A 179 11.44 -3.48 9.17
C LYS A 179 10.79 -2.56 10.19
N VAL A 180 10.38 -3.08 11.35
CA VAL A 180 9.77 -2.25 12.40
C VAL A 180 10.74 -1.17 12.84
N ARG A 181 12.01 -1.51 13.04
CA ARG A 181 13.07 -0.55 13.40
C ARG A 181 13.27 0.51 12.32
N PHE A 182 13.42 0.10 11.07
CA PHE A 182 13.59 0.98 9.92
C PHE A 182 12.45 1.99 9.81
N LEU A 183 11.20 1.52 9.91
CA LEU A 183 10.03 2.38 9.89
C LEU A 183 9.99 3.31 11.11
N SER A 184 10.30 2.79 12.31
CA SER A 184 10.28 3.56 13.56
C SER A 184 11.40 4.59 13.68
N GLU A 185 12.47 4.49 12.90
CA GLU A 185 13.56 5.47 12.86
C GLU A 185 13.35 6.55 11.81
N ALA A 186 12.51 6.30 10.81
CA ALA A 186 12.20 7.26 9.77
C ALA A 186 11.43 8.48 10.32
N SER A 187 11.69 9.66 9.75
CA SER A 187 10.91 10.87 10.02
C SER A 187 9.65 10.93 9.16
N VAL A 188 9.71 10.35 7.97
CA VAL A 188 8.58 10.18 7.06
C VAL A 188 8.81 8.95 6.18
N VAL A 189 7.76 8.19 5.88
CA VAL A 189 7.78 7.16 4.84
C VAL A 189 7.09 7.68 3.59
N VAL A 190 7.76 7.60 2.44
CA VAL A 190 7.22 8.09 1.17
C VAL A 190 6.77 6.92 0.30
N LEU A 191 5.55 7.03 -0.23
CA LEU A 191 4.87 6.03 -1.04
C LEU A 191 4.59 6.59 -2.45
N PRO A 192 5.61 6.67 -3.33
CA PRO A 192 5.52 7.31 -4.65
C PRO A 192 4.98 6.37 -5.74
N SER A 193 4.16 5.38 -5.38
CA SER A 193 3.71 4.30 -6.28
C SER A 193 3.02 4.86 -7.53
N GLU A 194 3.50 4.50 -8.72
CA GLU A 194 2.83 4.86 -9.98
C GLU A 194 1.59 4.01 -10.22
N TYR A 195 1.66 2.75 -9.78
CA TYR A 195 0.54 1.85 -9.79
C TYR A 195 -0.43 2.21 -8.66
N PRO A 196 -1.72 2.42 -8.96
CA PRO A 196 -2.76 2.66 -7.96
C PRO A 196 -2.80 1.51 -6.94
N GLU A 197 -2.36 1.77 -5.71
CA GLU A 197 -2.19 0.71 -4.71
C GLU A 197 -3.57 0.22 -4.21
N PRO A 198 -3.91 -1.09 -4.29
CA PRO A 198 -5.20 -1.60 -3.84
C PRO A 198 -5.35 -1.76 -2.32
N LYS A 199 -4.27 -1.98 -1.57
CA LYS A 199 -4.30 -2.44 -0.17
C LYS A 199 -3.80 -1.40 0.82
N GLY A 200 -2.71 -0.72 0.50
CA GLY A 200 -2.10 0.29 1.38
C GLY A 200 -1.36 -0.30 2.60
N ILE A 201 -0.94 -1.56 2.54
CA ILE A 201 -0.19 -2.22 3.65
C ILE A 201 1.06 -1.41 4.06
N PRO A 202 1.93 -0.94 3.14
CA PRO A 202 3.11 -0.16 3.54
C PRO A 202 2.77 1.13 4.30
N LEU A 203 1.63 1.75 3.97
CA LEU A 203 1.10 2.91 4.68
C LEU A 203 0.72 2.53 6.11
N ALA A 204 -0.12 1.50 6.26
CA ALA A 204 -0.57 1.03 7.56
C ALA A 204 0.61 0.58 8.46
N GLU A 205 1.63 -0.05 7.88
CA GLU A 205 2.85 -0.45 8.60
C GLU A 205 3.70 0.75 9.05
N ALA A 206 3.82 1.80 8.24
CA ALA A 206 4.50 3.03 8.63
C ALA A 206 3.77 3.74 9.78
N LEU A 207 2.44 3.85 9.68
CA LEU A 207 1.62 4.43 10.73
C LEU A 207 1.66 3.60 12.02
N ALA A 208 1.62 2.26 11.92
CA ALA A 208 1.80 1.37 13.08
C ALA A 208 3.14 1.59 13.81
N ALA A 209 4.19 1.95 13.07
CA ALA A 209 5.51 2.31 13.60
C ALA A 209 5.58 3.71 14.22
N GLY A 210 4.50 4.49 14.13
CA GLY A 210 4.48 5.86 14.61
C GLY A 210 5.28 6.80 13.71
N THR A 211 5.24 6.55 12.40
CA THR A 211 5.90 7.39 11.39
C THR A 211 4.87 7.88 10.39
N PRO A 212 4.79 9.21 10.15
CA PRO A 212 3.83 9.76 9.22
C PRO A 212 4.23 9.41 7.79
N VAL A 213 3.26 9.51 6.88
CA VAL A 213 3.47 9.17 5.47
C VAL A 213 3.30 10.37 4.55
N VAL A 214 4.02 10.36 3.44
CA VAL A 214 3.70 11.14 2.23
C VAL A 214 3.37 10.13 1.15
N ALA A 215 2.10 10.09 0.72
CA ALA A 215 1.63 9.15 -0.30
C ALA A 215 1.13 9.89 -1.52
N VAL A 216 1.16 9.27 -2.70
CA VAL A 216 0.54 9.88 -3.88
C VAL A 216 -0.99 9.83 -3.78
N ASN A 217 -1.68 10.81 -4.35
CA ASN A 217 -3.13 10.90 -4.44
C ASN A 217 -3.67 9.91 -5.50
N SER A 218 -3.51 8.62 -5.26
CA SER A 218 -3.90 7.54 -6.17
C SER A 218 -4.18 6.24 -5.42
N GLY A 219 -5.02 5.39 -6.01
CA GLY A 219 -5.42 4.12 -5.43
C GLY A 219 -6.14 4.29 -4.10
N CYS A 220 -5.83 3.43 -3.13
CA CYS A 220 -6.41 3.47 -1.80
C CYS A 220 -5.80 4.53 -0.86
N PHE A 221 -4.72 5.20 -1.23
CA PHE A 221 -4.02 6.12 -0.32
C PHE A 221 -4.88 7.29 0.17
N PRO A 222 -5.74 7.94 -0.66
CA PRO A 222 -6.61 9.00 -0.19
C PRO A 222 -7.58 8.53 0.91
N GLU A 223 -8.18 7.36 0.75
CA GLU A 223 -9.06 6.77 1.76
C GLU A 223 -8.32 6.45 3.06
N TRP A 224 -7.08 5.96 2.97
CA TRP A 224 -6.23 5.72 4.15
C TRP A 224 -5.89 7.01 4.89
N ILE A 225 -5.55 8.07 4.17
CA ILE A 225 -5.21 9.36 4.77
C ILE A 225 -6.44 10.01 5.39
N GLU A 226 -7.59 10.00 4.69
CA GLU A 226 -8.88 10.43 5.22
C GLU A 226 -9.23 9.67 6.51
N ALA A 227 -9.09 8.34 6.50
CA ALA A 227 -9.45 7.51 7.63
C ALA A 227 -8.53 7.70 8.85
N THR A 228 -7.23 7.91 8.64
CA THR A 228 -6.22 7.87 9.73
C THR A 228 -5.68 9.23 10.15
N ASN A 229 -5.79 10.23 9.29
CA ASN A 229 -5.11 11.52 9.40
C ASN A 229 -3.60 11.38 9.67
N GLY A 230 -2.98 10.33 9.11
CA GLY A 230 -1.61 9.91 9.40
C GLY A 230 -0.53 10.46 8.45
N GLY A 231 -0.87 11.35 7.52
CA GLY A 231 0.07 11.78 6.50
C GLY A 231 -0.48 12.85 5.55
N LEU A 232 0.30 13.13 4.51
CA LEU A 232 -0.02 14.07 3.45
C LEU A 232 -0.15 13.36 2.11
N LEU A 233 -0.95 13.94 1.21
CA LEU A 233 -1.07 13.51 -0.18
C LEU A 233 -0.24 14.41 -1.09
N ALA A 234 0.43 13.81 -2.07
CA ALA A 234 1.13 14.49 -3.15
C ALA A 234 0.56 14.07 -4.51
N GLU A 235 0.73 14.91 -5.52
CA GLU A 235 0.29 14.57 -6.87
C GLU A 235 1.05 13.34 -7.43
N PRO A 236 0.37 12.39 -8.08
CA PRO A 236 1.02 11.26 -8.72
C PRO A 236 2.05 11.70 -9.76
N LYS A 237 3.16 10.96 -9.89
CA LYS A 237 4.22 11.22 -10.87
C LYS A 237 4.78 12.66 -10.81
N SER A 238 4.86 13.23 -9.60
CA SER A 238 5.34 14.60 -9.37
C SER A 238 6.44 14.63 -8.32
N SER A 239 7.70 14.68 -8.77
CA SER A 239 8.87 14.85 -7.89
C SER A 239 8.80 16.14 -7.07
N VAL A 240 8.28 17.23 -7.66
CA VAL A 240 8.11 18.52 -6.97
C VAL A 240 7.01 18.46 -5.92
N GLY A 241 5.89 17.80 -6.21
CA GLY A 241 4.81 17.60 -5.23
C GLY A 241 5.27 16.76 -4.03
N LEU A 242 5.99 15.66 -4.29
CA LEU A 242 6.61 14.86 -3.24
C LEU A 242 7.61 15.68 -2.42
N ALA A 243 8.50 16.44 -3.07
CA ALA A 243 9.48 17.27 -2.38
C ALA A 243 8.81 18.33 -1.49
N SER A 244 7.74 18.97 -1.97
CA SER A 244 6.98 19.97 -1.22
C SER A 244 6.35 19.38 0.04
N ALA A 245 5.67 18.23 -0.07
CA ALA A 245 5.05 17.56 1.07
C ALA A 245 6.09 17.08 2.09
N ILE A 246 7.24 16.58 1.63
CA ILE A 246 8.35 16.21 2.52
C ILE A 246 8.92 17.46 3.22
N ALA A 247 9.11 18.56 2.49
CA ALA A 247 9.63 19.81 3.04
C ALA A 247 8.67 20.41 4.10
N GLU A 248 7.36 20.29 3.91
CA GLU A 248 6.35 20.71 4.88
C GLU A 248 6.54 19.99 6.23
N LEU A 249 6.65 18.66 6.21
CA LEU A 249 6.89 17.86 7.43
C LEU A 249 8.27 18.10 8.04
N MET A 250 9.27 18.37 7.21
CA MET A 250 10.63 18.66 7.67
C MET A 250 10.71 20.00 8.42
N ARG A 251 10.04 21.03 7.88
CA ARG A 251 10.03 22.39 8.45
C ARG A 251 9.09 22.50 9.65
N ASP A 252 7.95 21.81 9.65
CA ASP A 252 7.04 21.72 10.78
C ASP A 252 7.07 20.30 11.40
N ARG A 253 8.06 20.08 12.27
CA ARG A 253 8.15 18.82 13.03
C ARG A 253 6.96 18.59 13.97
N SER A 254 6.26 19.65 14.38
CA SER A 254 5.07 19.52 15.24
C SER A 254 3.89 18.91 14.47
N LEU A 255 3.74 19.28 13.18
CA LEU A 255 2.82 18.65 12.25
C LEU A 255 3.20 17.18 12.03
N ALA A 256 4.46 16.88 11.74
CA ALA A 256 4.92 15.50 11.54
C ALA A 256 4.61 14.62 12.76
N ASP A 257 4.93 15.10 13.97
CA ASP A 257 4.64 14.41 15.23
C ASP A 257 3.13 14.24 15.48
N ARG A 258 2.32 15.22 15.10
CA ARG A 258 0.86 15.15 15.21
C ARG A 258 0.27 14.07 14.29
N LEU A 259 0.68 14.06 13.01
CA LEU A 259 0.25 13.06 12.04
C LEU A 259 0.69 11.65 12.46
N ALA A 260 1.93 11.51 12.96
CA ALA A 260 2.44 10.25 13.49
C ALA A 260 1.55 9.69 14.61
N ARG A 261 1.16 10.54 15.58
CA ARG A 261 0.26 10.16 16.68
C ARG A 261 -1.15 9.81 16.24
N GLN A 262 -1.72 10.56 15.30
CA GLN A 262 -3.07 10.30 14.79
C GLN A 262 -3.13 9.02 13.97
N GLY A 263 -2.15 8.83 13.07
CA GLY A 263 -2.02 7.64 12.25
C GLY A 263 -1.79 6.38 13.09
N HIS A 264 -0.82 6.42 14.01
CA HIS A 264 -0.52 5.31 14.91
C HIS A 264 -1.74 4.90 15.72
N ARG A 265 -2.39 5.85 16.42
CA ARG A 265 -3.60 5.59 17.20
C ARG A 265 -4.69 4.95 16.33
N SER A 266 -4.90 5.46 15.12
CA SER A 266 -5.89 4.93 14.20
C SER A 266 -5.62 3.48 13.82
N ILE A 267 -4.37 3.13 13.52
CA ILE A 267 -4.01 1.75 13.17
C ILE A 267 -4.24 0.82 14.34
N HIS A 268 -3.69 1.15 15.52
CA HIS A 268 -3.78 0.30 16.70
C HIS A 268 -5.22 0.15 17.25
N GLN A 269 -6.13 1.07 16.95
CA GLN A 269 -7.52 1.01 17.42
C GLN A 269 -8.52 0.47 16.39
N ARG A 270 -8.27 0.66 15.08
CA ARG A 270 -9.28 0.41 14.04
C ARG A 270 -8.81 -0.45 12.88
N PHE A 271 -7.49 -0.59 12.68
CA PHE A 271 -6.92 -1.29 11.53
C PHE A 271 -5.86 -2.31 11.94
N ASP A 272 -6.05 -2.93 13.10
CA ASP A 272 -5.26 -4.11 13.47
C ASP A 272 -5.82 -5.38 12.81
N HIS A 273 -5.06 -6.46 12.92
CA HIS A 273 -5.46 -7.76 12.36
C HIS A 273 -6.74 -8.35 12.98
N HIS A 274 -7.11 -7.97 14.22
CA HIS A 274 -8.37 -8.40 14.84
C HIS A 274 -9.57 -7.69 14.21
N ALA A 275 -9.48 -6.37 14.01
CA ALA A 275 -10.50 -5.58 13.33
C ALA A 275 -10.72 -6.06 11.89
N MET A 276 -9.64 -6.43 11.18
CA MET A 276 -9.72 -7.08 9.87
C MET A 276 -10.51 -8.40 9.93
N ALA A 277 -10.21 -9.26 10.90
CA ALA A 277 -10.89 -10.54 11.06
C ALA A 277 -12.39 -10.37 11.36
N GLU A 278 -12.74 -9.44 12.25
CA GLU A 278 -14.14 -9.13 12.56
C GLU A 278 -14.89 -8.54 11.35
N GLY A 279 -14.24 -7.66 10.58
CA GLY A 279 -14.80 -7.12 9.33
C GLY A 279 -15.09 -8.22 8.31
N ALA A 280 -14.16 -9.17 8.14
CA ALA A 280 -14.35 -10.33 7.28
C ALA A 280 -15.47 -11.26 7.78
N LEU A 281 -15.50 -11.55 9.09
CA LEU A 281 -16.54 -12.37 9.72
C LEU A 281 -17.94 -11.74 9.55
N ALA A 282 -18.05 -10.41 9.67
CA ALA A 282 -19.30 -9.70 9.45
C ALA A 282 -19.82 -9.90 8.02
N VAL A 283 -18.95 -9.96 7.00
CA VAL A 283 -19.35 -10.31 5.64
C VAL A 283 -19.78 -11.77 5.56
N PHE A 284 -19.00 -12.72 6.08
CA PHE A 284 -19.34 -14.15 6.03
C PHE A 284 -20.70 -14.45 6.68
N ARG A 285 -20.99 -13.83 7.83
CA ARG A 285 -22.28 -13.99 8.54
C ARG A 285 -23.48 -13.61 7.66
N ARG A 286 -23.36 -12.60 6.79
CA ARG A 286 -24.44 -12.20 5.87
C ARG A 286 -24.79 -13.29 4.86
N PHE A 287 -23.79 -14.05 4.41
CA PHE A 287 -23.97 -15.12 3.42
C PHE A 287 -24.38 -16.45 4.04
N VAL A 288 -23.94 -16.75 5.26
CA VAL A 288 -24.37 -17.98 5.94
C VAL A 288 -25.84 -17.87 6.37
N SER A 289 -26.26 -16.73 6.92
CA SER A 289 -27.65 -16.53 7.35
C SER A 289 -28.66 -16.57 6.21
N SER A 290 -28.27 -16.17 4.98
CA SER A 290 -29.14 -16.22 3.81
C SER A 290 -29.34 -17.64 3.25
N VAL A 291 -28.45 -18.58 3.58
CA VAL A 291 -28.57 -20.00 3.23
C VAL A 291 -29.42 -20.76 4.25
N SER A 292 -29.32 -20.43 5.54
CA SER A 292 -30.16 -21.06 6.58
C SER A 292 -31.64 -20.66 6.52
N ALA A 293 -31.98 -19.60 5.79
CA ALA A 293 -33.36 -19.12 5.61
C ALA A 293 -34.05 -19.67 4.35
N ARG A 294 -33.37 -20.52 3.56
CA ARG A 294 -33.91 -21.20 2.37
C ARG A 294 -34.02 -22.70 2.62
#